data_AF-A0A954SYE8-F1
#
_entry.id   AF-A0A954SYE8-F1
#
_cell.length_a   1.000
_cell.length_b   1.000
_cell.length_c   1.000
_cell.angle_alpha   90.00
_cell.angle_beta   90.00
_cell.angle_gamma   90.00
#
_symmetry.space_group_name_H-M   'P 1'
#
loop_
_entity.id
_entity.type
_entity.pdbx_description
1 polymer ?
#
loop_
_entity_poly.entity_id
_entity_poly.type
_entity_poly.pdbx_seq_one_letter_code
_entity_poly.pdbx_strand_id
1 'polypeptide(L)'
;MMPRPAPAADTYADDLSFLTGHTNVLELVNDHGGRIVVCPEYQGRVMTSTCGGEQGRSFGWINRGFIEAGQPNAAFNNYGGEDRLWLAPEGGPFSLWFAKGETQEFANWHTPPAMNDGPLRVTSGPSDPFYRMTRAMQMTNASGTDISLDVVRTVRLAGRRELSDWFGEDVASIVEQDPAVKSVGFFTENTITNRGAPLDKETGLVSIWVLGMFRPGDDTFVIVPYRAGGEVELGPVVNTDYFGEIPPERLTVTPEAIVFRADGKQRGKLGVRP
;
A
#
# COMPACT_ATOMS: atom_id res chain seq x y z
N MET A 1 -27.34 4.58 9.33
CA MET A 1 -26.85 5.91 8.92
C MET A 1 -25.34 5.84 8.95
N MET A 2 -24.68 5.80 7.78
CA MET A 2 -23.22 5.85 7.72
C MET A 2 -22.76 7.17 8.38
N PRO A 3 -21.79 7.16 9.30
CA PRO A 3 -21.26 8.40 9.84
C PRO A 3 -20.72 9.25 8.69
N ARG A 4 -21.07 10.54 8.72
CA ARG A 4 -20.53 11.53 7.79
C ARG A 4 -19.00 11.45 7.87
N PRO A 5 -18.26 11.28 6.76
CA PRO A 5 -16.81 11.25 6.82
C PRO A 5 -16.35 12.55 7.48
N ALA A 6 -15.44 12.43 8.45
CA ALA A 6 -14.73 13.58 9.01
C ALA A 6 -14.17 14.41 7.85
N PRO A 7 -14.15 15.76 7.95
CA PRO A 7 -13.56 16.59 6.91
C PRO A 7 -12.14 16.08 6.65
N ALA A 8 -11.85 15.78 5.38
CA ALA A 8 -10.51 15.38 4.98
C ALA A 8 -9.55 16.52 5.35
N ALA A 9 -8.35 16.18 5.84
CA ALA A 9 -7.33 17.19 6.14
C ALA A 9 -7.01 18.04 4.91
N ASP A 10 -6.82 19.34 5.06
CA ASP A 10 -6.57 20.20 3.90
C ASP A 10 -5.11 20.09 3.43
N THR A 11 -4.19 19.78 4.35
CA THR A 11 -2.73 19.74 4.09
C THR A 11 -2.03 18.50 4.63
N TYR A 12 -0.78 18.30 4.23
CA TYR A 12 0.13 17.30 4.79
C TYR A 12 0.42 17.54 6.27
N ALA A 13 0.60 18.80 6.70
CA ALA A 13 0.81 19.15 8.09
C ALA A 13 -0.36 18.74 8.99
N ASP A 14 -1.60 18.88 8.50
CA ASP A 14 -2.79 18.46 9.24
C ASP A 14 -2.84 16.94 9.45
N ASP A 15 -2.38 16.16 8.46
CA ASP A 15 -2.26 14.70 8.58
C ASP A 15 -1.09 14.30 9.48
N LEU A 16 0.07 14.97 9.35
CA LEU A 16 1.22 14.72 10.21
C LEU A 16 0.88 15.01 11.68
N SER A 17 0.26 16.15 11.97
CA SER A 17 -0.17 16.52 13.32
C SER A 17 -1.21 15.53 13.85
N PHE A 18 -2.18 15.13 13.01
CA PHE A 18 -3.18 14.14 13.39
C PHE A 18 -2.53 12.81 13.77
N LEU A 19 -1.64 12.27 12.93
CA LEU A 19 -0.96 11.00 13.17
C LEU A 19 -0.05 11.06 14.40
N THR A 20 0.70 12.15 14.57
CA THR A 20 1.57 12.36 15.74
C THR A 20 0.78 12.34 17.06
N GLY A 21 -0.48 12.80 17.03
CA GLY A 21 -1.37 12.75 18.19
C GLY A 21 -1.87 11.35 18.56
N HIS A 22 -1.74 10.36 17.66
CA HIS A 22 -2.34 9.02 17.82
C HIS A 22 -1.32 7.86 17.76
N THR A 23 -0.13 8.10 17.21
CA THR A 23 0.91 7.08 17.05
C THR A 23 2.29 7.71 16.96
N ASN A 24 3.34 6.90 17.08
CA ASN A 24 4.68 7.34 16.70
C ASN A 24 4.75 7.48 15.18
N VAL A 25 5.36 8.57 14.75
CA VAL A 25 5.57 8.88 13.34
C VAL A 25 7.06 8.97 13.05
N LEU A 26 7.42 8.49 11.87
CA LEU A 26 8.73 8.68 11.27
C LEU A 26 8.52 9.48 9.99
N GLU A 27 9.34 10.49 9.76
CA GLU A 27 9.25 11.35 8.57
C GLU A 27 10.55 11.28 7.78
N LEU A 28 10.45 11.13 6.46
CA LEU A 28 11.55 11.38 5.53
C LEU A 28 11.19 12.60 4.68
N VAL A 29 12.17 13.49 4.51
CA VAL A 29 12.03 14.73 3.75
C VAL A 29 13.19 14.82 2.75
N ASN A 30 12.91 15.24 1.51
CA ASN A 30 13.95 15.62 0.55
C ASN A 30 14.13 17.14 0.49
N ASP A 31 15.21 17.56 -0.18
CA ASP A 31 15.58 18.97 -0.31
C ASP A 31 14.63 19.80 -1.20
N HIS A 32 13.69 19.14 -1.89
CA HIS A 32 12.74 19.75 -2.83
C HIS A 32 11.31 19.84 -2.26
N GLY A 33 11.12 19.57 -0.97
CA GLY A 33 9.82 19.65 -0.29
C GLY A 33 8.96 18.39 -0.41
N GLY A 34 9.49 17.32 -0.99
CA GLY A 34 8.91 15.98 -0.94
C GLY A 34 9.01 15.40 0.47
N ARG A 35 7.91 14.88 1.00
CA ARG A 35 7.82 14.31 2.36
C ARG A 35 7.00 13.05 2.39
N ILE A 36 7.34 12.11 3.29
CA ILE A 36 6.56 10.90 3.55
C ILE A 36 6.44 10.65 5.06
N VAL A 37 5.26 10.22 5.51
CA VAL A 37 5.01 9.79 6.89
C VAL A 37 4.92 8.26 6.95
N VAL A 38 5.68 7.65 7.85
CA VAL A 38 5.67 6.22 8.14
C VAL A 38 5.24 6.00 9.58
N CYS A 39 4.35 5.04 9.82
CA CYS A 39 3.85 4.73 11.16
C CYS A 39 4.19 3.28 11.55
N PRO A 40 5.21 3.06 12.40
CA PRO A 40 5.63 1.72 12.84
C PRO A 40 4.49 0.88 13.45
N GLU A 41 3.64 1.50 14.27
CA GLU A 41 2.50 0.89 14.95
C GLU A 41 1.40 0.46 13.99
N TYR A 42 1.33 1.09 12.81
CA TYR A 42 0.37 0.77 11.77
C TYR A 42 1.03 -0.12 10.71
N GLN A 43 1.66 -1.22 11.14
CA GLN A 43 2.36 -2.17 10.26
C GLN A 43 3.58 -1.57 9.51
N GLY A 44 4.16 -0.48 10.01
CA GLY A 44 5.25 0.22 9.31
C GLY A 44 4.83 0.77 7.94
N ARG A 45 3.54 1.05 7.76
CA ARG A 45 2.98 1.51 6.49
C ARG A 45 3.38 2.97 6.22
N VAL A 46 3.49 3.32 4.93
CA VAL A 46 3.53 4.74 4.53
C VAL A 46 2.10 5.25 4.59
N MET A 47 1.83 6.20 5.49
CA MET A 47 0.49 6.74 5.67
C MET A 47 0.13 7.75 4.59
N THR A 48 1.06 8.64 4.28
CA THR A 48 0.86 9.66 3.25
C THR A 48 2.18 10.26 2.80
N SER A 49 2.19 10.82 1.60
CA SER A 49 3.24 11.59 0.99
C SER A 49 2.73 12.94 0.49
N THR A 50 3.66 13.85 0.22
CA THR A 50 3.39 15.13 -0.45
C THR A 50 4.61 15.58 -1.23
N CYS A 51 4.40 16.32 -2.32
CA CYS A 51 5.45 17.06 -3.03
C CYS A 51 5.41 18.58 -2.75
N GLY A 52 4.49 19.04 -1.89
CA GLY A 52 4.26 20.47 -1.65
C GLY A 52 4.78 20.99 -0.29
N GLY A 53 5.61 20.22 0.41
CA GLY A 53 5.99 20.50 1.79
C GLY A 53 4.80 20.41 2.75
N GLU A 54 4.92 21.03 3.92
CA GLU A 54 3.91 20.98 4.99
C GLU A 54 2.52 21.45 4.54
N GLN A 55 2.47 22.49 3.71
CA GLN A 55 1.23 23.05 3.18
C GLN A 55 0.75 22.36 1.89
N GLY A 56 1.50 21.35 1.43
CA GLY A 56 1.15 20.57 0.26
C GLY A 56 -0.08 19.69 0.50
N ARG A 57 -0.72 19.28 -0.60
CA ARG A 57 -1.76 18.25 -0.56
C ARG A 57 -1.16 16.96 0.00
N SER A 58 -1.87 16.34 0.93
CA SER A 58 -1.61 14.97 1.39
C SER A 58 -2.23 13.97 0.41
N PHE A 59 -1.47 12.99 -0.06
CA PHE A 59 -1.94 12.07 -1.12
C PHE A 59 -2.64 10.82 -0.56
N GLY A 60 -2.23 10.35 0.62
CA GLY A 60 -2.73 9.13 1.25
C GLY A 60 -4.11 9.28 1.84
N TRP A 61 -4.93 8.24 1.68
CA TRP A 61 -6.20 8.15 2.40
C TRP A 61 -5.94 7.63 3.81
N ILE A 62 -6.29 8.45 4.82
CA ILE A 62 -6.15 8.11 6.23
C ILE A 62 -7.55 7.91 6.81
N ASN A 63 -7.77 6.76 7.47
CA ASN A 63 -9.04 6.47 8.11
C ASN A 63 -9.11 7.15 9.50
N ARG A 64 -9.28 8.47 9.50
CA ARG A 64 -9.30 9.29 10.73
C ARG A 64 -10.30 8.78 11.75
N GLY A 65 -11.53 8.45 11.33
CA GLY A 65 -12.56 7.96 12.24
C GLY A 65 -12.21 6.62 12.91
N PHE A 66 -11.49 5.73 12.22
CA PHE A 66 -11.00 4.49 12.83
C PHE A 66 -9.86 4.76 13.82
N ILE A 67 -8.94 5.65 13.48
CA ILE A 67 -7.81 6.03 14.34
C ILE A 67 -8.29 6.73 15.61
N GLU A 68 -9.20 7.71 15.49
CA GLU A 68 -9.77 8.47 16.60
C GLU A 68 -10.59 7.59 17.56
N ALA A 69 -11.25 6.55 17.04
CA ALA A 69 -11.97 5.60 17.88
C ALA A 69 -11.03 4.88 18.86
N GLY A 70 -9.73 4.76 18.55
CA GLY A 70 -8.71 4.22 19.45
C GLY A 70 -8.94 2.76 19.87
N GLN A 71 -9.82 2.05 19.17
CA GLN A 71 -10.23 0.69 19.49
C GLN A 71 -9.74 -0.27 18.41
N PRO A 72 -8.75 -1.12 18.70
CA PRO A 72 -8.34 -2.18 17.78
C PRO A 72 -9.53 -3.09 17.44
N ASN A 73 -9.65 -3.43 16.16
CA ASN A 73 -10.59 -4.40 15.64
C ASN A 73 -9.84 -5.73 15.42
N ALA A 74 -10.24 -6.74 16.17
CA ALA A 74 -9.64 -8.08 16.11
C ALA A 74 -9.72 -8.73 14.72
N ALA A 75 -10.73 -8.38 13.91
CA ALA A 75 -10.84 -8.87 12.54
C ALA A 75 -9.92 -8.08 11.60
N PHE A 76 -9.94 -6.75 11.66
CA PHE A 76 -9.13 -5.92 10.77
C PHE A 76 -9.01 -4.46 11.21
N ASN A 77 -7.77 -4.01 11.43
CA ASN A 77 -7.42 -2.62 11.69
C ASN A 77 -7.24 -1.81 10.40
N ASN A 78 -8.28 -1.08 9.99
CA ASN A 78 -8.27 -0.31 8.76
C ASN A 78 -7.76 1.13 8.93
N TYR A 79 -6.47 1.32 9.13
CA TYR A 79 -5.87 2.66 9.29
C TYR A 79 -5.81 3.50 8.00
N GLY A 80 -5.97 2.91 6.81
CA GLY A 80 -5.65 3.57 5.53
C GLY A 80 -4.16 3.46 5.15
N GLY A 81 -3.65 4.38 4.33
CA GLY A 81 -2.23 4.51 3.96
C GLY A 81 -1.90 4.20 2.49
N GLU A 82 -0.88 4.87 1.96
CA GLU A 82 -0.40 4.75 0.57
C GLU A 82 0.36 3.46 0.27
N ASP A 83 0.96 2.84 1.29
CA ASP A 83 1.69 1.58 1.12
C ASP A 83 1.61 0.75 2.40
N ARG A 84 0.79 -0.30 2.35
CA ARG A 84 0.58 -1.27 3.42
C ARG A 84 1.02 -2.66 2.97
N LEU A 85 2.04 -3.21 3.65
CA LEU A 85 2.45 -4.60 3.51
C LEU A 85 1.30 -5.55 3.86
N TRP A 86 1.04 -6.52 2.99
CA TRP A 86 0.14 -7.64 3.22
C TRP A 86 0.80 -8.96 2.82
N LEU A 87 0.18 -10.06 3.20
CA LEU A 87 0.61 -11.41 2.83
C LEU A 87 -0.49 -12.10 2.02
N ALA A 88 -0.18 -13.18 1.36
CA ALA A 88 -1.14 -14.07 0.73
C ALA A 88 -0.78 -15.53 1.05
N PRO A 89 -1.72 -16.48 0.87
CA PRO A 89 -3.03 -16.31 0.23
C PRO A 89 -4.15 -15.89 1.20
N GLU A 90 -5.05 -15.01 0.77
CA GLU A 90 -6.21 -14.58 1.59
C GLU A 90 -7.35 -15.62 1.66
N GLY A 91 -7.38 -16.55 0.71
CA GLY A 91 -8.39 -17.61 0.62
C GLY A 91 -7.80 -18.92 0.10
N GLY A 92 -8.63 -19.95 0.02
CA GLY A 92 -8.22 -21.30 -0.34
C GLY A 92 -7.64 -22.09 0.84
N PRO A 93 -7.29 -23.37 0.63
CA PRO A 93 -6.92 -24.30 1.70
C PRO A 93 -5.71 -23.83 2.53
N PHE A 94 -4.83 -23.01 1.95
CA PHE A 94 -3.64 -22.49 2.61
C PHE A 94 -3.79 -21.05 3.11
N SER A 95 -5.01 -20.53 3.21
CA SER A 95 -5.25 -19.15 3.63
C SER A 95 -4.65 -18.85 5.00
N LEU A 96 -4.03 -17.68 5.16
CA LEU A 96 -3.61 -17.18 6.48
C LEU A 96 -4.74 -16.43 7.21
N TRP A 97 -5.90 -16.20 6.58
CA TRP A 97 -6.97 -15.31 7.07
C TRP A 97 -8.18 -16.04 7.66
N PHE A 98 -8.11 -17.38 7.76
CA PHE A 98 -9.17 -18.21 8.31
C PHE A 98 -8.57 -19.21 9.29
N ALA A 99 -9.28 -19.48 10.39
CA ALA A 99 -8.86 -20.52 11.29
C ALA A 99 -9.10 -21.90 10.68
N LYS A 100 -8.37 -22.90 11.19
CA LYS A 100 -8.50 -24.28 10.70
C LYS A 100 -9.92 -24.79 10.89
N GLY A 101 -10.51 -25.28 9.79
CA GLY A 101 -11.83 -25.89 9.78
C GLY A 101 -12.99 -24.90 9.68
N GLU A 102 -12.73 -23.59 9.61
CA GLU A 102 -13.77 -22.59 9.39
C GLU A 102 -14.21 -22.53 7.93
N THR A 103 -15.48 -22.18 7.72
CA THR A 103 -16.01 -21.82 6.40
C THR A 103 -15.36 -20.53 5.93
N GLN A 104 -14.90 -20.49 4.68
CA GLN A 104 -14.28 -19.30 4.10
C GLN A 104 -15.32 -18.30 3.62
N GLU A 105 -15.97 -17.67 4.58
CA GLU A 105 -16.94 -16.58 4.40
C GLU A 105 -16.51 -15.35 5.18
N PHE A 106 -16.98 -14.17 4.79
CA PHE A 106 -16.50 -12.91 5.34
C PHE A 106 -16.59 -12.81 6.88
N ALA A 107 -17.56 -13.49 7.50
CA ALA A 107 -17.73 -13.51 8.96
C ALA A 107 -16.56 -14.19 9.71
N ASN A 108 -15.87 -15.12 9.07
CA ASN A 108 -14.72 -15.85 9.64
C ASN A 108 -13.38 -15.29 9.15
N TRP A 109 -13.42 -14.38 8.17
CA TRP A 109 -12.22 -13.74 7.65
C TRP A 109 -11.65 -12.76 8.68
N HIS A 110 -10.37 -12.92 8.99
CA HIS A 110 -9.66 -12.03 9.89
C HIS A 110 -8.20 -11.88 9.48
N THR A 111 -7.62 -10.74 9.84
CA THR A 111 -6.20 -10.48 9.67
C THR A 111 -5.43 -11.23 10.77
N PRO A 112 -4.37 -11.99 10.46
CA PRO A 112 -3.54 -12.63 11.49
C PRO A 112 -3.12 -11.61 12.57
N PRO A 113 -3.22 -11.90 13.87
CA PRO A 113 -2.81 -10.97 14.93
C PRO A 113 -1.36 -10.50 14.79
N ALA A 114 -0.47 -11.38 14.32
CA ALA A 114 0.93 -11.07 14.04
C ALA A 114 1.13 -10.00 12.95
N MET A 115 0.10 -9.75 12.13
CA MET A 115 0.03 -8.64 11.19
C MET A 115 -0.84 -7.50 11.72
N ASN A 116 -2.01 -7.80 12.31
CA ASN A 116 -3.04 -6.81 12.63
C ASN A 116 -2.63 -5.84 13.74
N ASP A 117 -1.89 -6.33 14.75
CA ASP A 117 -1.68 -5.65 16.02
C ASP A 117 -0.22 -5.35 16.26
N GLY A 118 0.11 -4.29 17.00
CA GLY A 118 1.48 -3.98 17.44
C GLY A 118 2.43 -3.47 16.35
N PRO A 119 3.56 -2.87 16.76
CA PRO A 119 4.46 -2.19 15.84
C PRO A 119 5.40 -3.14 15.10
N LEU A 120 5.90 -2.69 13.95
CA LEU A 120 7.20 -3.15 13.46
C LEU A 120 8.27 -2.36 14.21
N ARG A 121 9.26 -3.04 14.77
CA ARG A 121 10.34 -2.40 15.53
C ARG A 121 11.29 -1.68 14.57
N VAL A 122 11.53 -0.39 14.79
CA VAL A 122 12.54 0.37 14.06
C VAL A 122 13.94 -0.13 14.45
N THR A 123 14.78 -0.39 13.45
CA THR A 123 16.15 -0.90 13.60
C THR A 123 17.20 -0.05 12.89
N SER A 124 16.80 0.89 12.03
CA SER A 124 17.69 1.94 11.53
C SER A 124 17.99 2.99 12.61
N GLY A 125 19.13 3.66 12.47
CA GLY A 125 19.51 4.80 13.30
C GLY A 125 18.79 6.09 12.89
N PRO A 126 18.80 7.11 13.77
CA PRO A 126 18.12 8.39 13.52
C PRO A 126 18.75 9.22 12.39
N SER A 127 19.99 8.93 12.01
CA SER A 127 20.71 9.62 10.92
C SER A 127 20.71 8.83 9.60
N ASP A 128 20.08 7.66 9.55
CA ASP A 128 20.01 6.88 8.32
C ASP A 128 19.05 7.56 7.33
N PRO A 129 19.34 7.57 6.02
CA PRO A 129 18.48 8.19 5.00
C PRO A 129 17.25 7.31 4.67
N PHE A 130 16.94 6.34 5.53
CA PHE A 130 15.87 5.36 5.38
C PHE A 130 15.39 4.92 6.76
N TYR A 131 14.16 4.40 6.83
CA TYR A 131 13.67 3.69 7.99
C TYR A 131 13.61 2.20 7.73
N ARG A 132 14.38 1.43 8.51
CA ARG A 132 14.33 -0.04 8.51
C ARG A 132 13.56 -0.50 9.72
N MET A 133 12.58 -1.36 9.50
CA MET A 133 11.71 -1.90 10.53
C MET A 133 11.65 -3.42 10.41
N THR A 134 11.56 -4.11 11.54
CA THR A 134 11.53 -5.57 11.57
C THR A 134 10.47 -6.11 12.51
N ARG A 135 10.00 -7.32 12.22
CA ARG A 135 9.08 -8.04 13.09
C ARG A 135 9.15 -9.54 12.86
N ALA A 136 9.22 -10.31 13.94
CA ALA A 136 8.95 -11.74 13.89
C ALA A 136 7.43 -11.97 13.95
N MET A 137 6.93 -12.87 13.11
CA MET A 137 5.52 -13.23 13.01
C MET A 137 5.35 -14.73 13.15
N GLN A 138 4.35 -15.13 13.93
CA GLN A 138 3.87 -16.51 14.00
C GLN A 138 2.38 -16.52 13.68
N MET A 139 1.96 -17.46 12.84
CA MET A 139 0.57 -17.63 12.44
C MET A 139 0.34 -19.07 11.99
N THR A 140 -0.92 -19.50 11.97
CA THR A 140 -1.33 -20.83 11.50
C THR A 140 -2.31 -20.64 10.36
N ASN A 141 -2.12 -21.37 9.26
CA ASN A 141 -3.02 -21.28 8.11
C ASN A 141 -4.29 -22.12 8.28
N ALA A 142 -5.23 -22.01 7.35
CA ALA A 142 -6.50 -22.72 7.34
C ALA A 142 -6.37 -24.27 7.26
N SER A 143 -5.20 -24.78 6.84
CA SER A 143 -4.88 -26.23 6.87
C SER A 143 -4.30 -26.68 8.22
N GLY A 144 -3.93 -25.75 9.10
CA GLY A 144 -3.28 -26.03 10.37
C GLY A 144 -1.76 -26.09 10.29
N THR A 145 -1.15 -25.54 9.25
CA THR A 145 0.31 -25.43 9.13
C THR A 145 0.79 -24.20 9.90
N ASP A 146 1.71 -24.39 10.84
CA ASP A 146 2.37 -23.30 11.55
C ASP A 146 3.43 -22.63 10.69
N ILE A 147 3.37 -21.30 10.63
CA ILE A 147 4.21 -20.44 9.81
C ILE A 147 4.95 -19.48 10.75
N SER A 148 6.27 -19.46 10.61
CA SER A 148 7.16 -18.57 11.35
C SER A 148 7.97 -17.74 10.36
N LEU A 149 7.83 -16.42 10.42
CA LEU A 149 8.43 -15.49 9.46
C LEU A 149 9.17 -14.37 10.20
N ASP A 150 10.34 -13.99 9.69
CA ASP A 150 10.90 -12.67 9.94
C ASP A 150 10.50 -11.74 8.81
N VAL A 151 9.91 -10.60 9.15
CA VAL A 151 9.61 -9.50 8.24
C VAL A 151 10.66 -8.42 8.42
N VAL A 152 11.22 -7.97 7.30
CA VAL A 152 12.05 -6.76 7.21
C VAL A 152 11.41 -5.85 6.19
N ARG A 153 11.14 -4.61 6.60
CA ARG A 153 10.60 -3.56 5.75
C ARG A 153 11.50 -2.35 5.80
N THR A 154 11.97 -1.90 4.65
CA THR A 154 12.78 -0.67 4.53
C THR A 154 12.02 0.35 3.72
N VAL A 155 11.89 1.57 4.22
CA VAL A 155 11.26 2.70 3.54
C VAL A 155 12.30 3.78 3.31
N ARG A 156 12.40 4.28 2.08
CA ARG A 156 13.31 5.38 1.71
C ARG A 156 12.68 6.26 0.65
N LEU A 157 13.14 7.51 0.55
CA LEU A 157 12.78 8.37 -0.56
C LEU A 157 13.44 7.89 -1.87
N ALA A 158 12.74 8.09 -2.98
CA ALA A 158 13.29 7.99 -4.32
C ALA A 158 14.03 9.29 -4.65
N GLY A 159 15.20 9.18 -5.28
CA GLY A 159 15.99 10.31 -5.73
C GLY A 159 16.09 10.38 -7.25
N ARG A 160 16.98 11.26 -7.71
CA ARG A 160 17.28 11.47 -9.14
C ARG A 160 17.60 10.16 -9.87
N ARG A 161 18.43 9.30 -9.27
CA ARG A 161 18.84 8.03 -9.87
C ARG A 161 17.62 7.19 -10.24
N GLU A 162 16.68 7.02 -9.32
CA GLU A 162 15.51 6.18 -9.57
C GLU A 162 14.53 6.80 -10.56
N LEU A 163 14.39 8.13 -10.57
CA LEU A 163 13.65 8.81 -11.64
C LEU A 163 14.27 8.55 -13.02
N SER A 164 15.61 8.60 -13.12
CA SER A 164 16.31 8.29 -14.37
C SER A 164 16.14 6.83 -14.78
N ASP A 165 16.26 5.88 -13.84
CA ASP A 165 16.13 4.46 -14.14
C ASP A 165 14.71 4.09 -14.64
N TRP A 166 13.68 4.76 -14.13
CA TRP A 166 12.28 4.47 -14.47
C TRP A 166 11.76 5.24 -15.68
N PHE A 167 12.14 6.51 -15.79
CA PHE A 167 11.52 7.45 -16.73
C PHE A 167 12.52 8.07 -17.71
N GLY A 168 13.81 7.76 -17.57
CA GLY A 168 14.89 8.29 -18.40
C GLY A 168 15.47 9.62 -17.90
N GLU A 169 16.67 9.92 -18.40
CA GLU A 169 17.46 11.10 -18.00
C GLU A 169 16.75 12.43 -18.30
N ASP A 170 15.97 12.48 -19.40
CA ASP A 170 15.21 13.68 -19.78
C ASP A 170 14.15 14.03 -18.72
N VAL A 171 13.39 13.03 -18.26
CA VAL A 171 12.38 13.24 -17.21
C VAL A 171 13.04 13.58 -15.88
N ALA A 172 14.11 12.87 -15.51
CA ALA A 172 14.86 13.17 -14.29
C ALA A 172 15.41 14.60 -14.29
N SER A 173 15.89 15.09 -15.44
CA SER A 173 16.40 16.46 -15.61
C SER A 173 15.28 17.51 -15.51
N ILE A 174 14.12 17.27 -16.12
CA ILE A 174 12.97 18.18 -16.01
C ILE A 174 12.54 18.32 -14.55
N VAL A 175 12.39 17.21 -13.82
CA VAL A 175 11.95 17.21 -12.42
C VAL A 175 12.94 17.95 -11.51
N GLU A 176 14.24 17.88 -11.79
CA GLU A 176 15.26 18.56 -11.00
C GLU A 176 15.39 20.05 -11.33
N GLN A 177 15.27 20.42 -12.61
CA GLN A 177 15.60 21.76 -13.09
C GLN A 177 14.40 22.71 -13.15
N ASP A 178 13.19 22.19 -13.35
CA ASP A 178 11.98 23.02 -13.43
C ASP A 178 11.33 23.17 -12.05
N PRO A 179 11.42 24.35 -11.40
CA PRO A 179 10.81 24.58 -10.10
C PRO A 179 9.27 24.51 -10.11
N ALA A 180 8.63 24.54 -11.29
CA ALA A 180 7.20 24.32 -11.41
C ALA A 180 6.80 22.84 -11.24
N VAL A 181 7.73 21.92 -11.47
CA VAL A 181 7.50 20.47 -11.34
C VAL A 181 7.87 20.02 -9.93
N LYS A 182 6.84 19.74 -9.12
CA LYS A 182 7.02 19.20 -7.77
C LYS A 182 6.83 17.69 -7.78
N SER A 183 7.77 16.95 -7.19
CA SER A 183 7.71 15.50 -7.13
C SER A 183 8.00 14.95 -5.73
N VAL A 184 7.44 13.77 -5.47
CA VAL A 184 7.82 12.91 -4.35
C VAL A 184 7.71 11.48 -4.82
N GLY A 185 8.66 10.65 -4.41
CA GLY A 185 8.62 9.22 -4.63
C GLY A 185 9.27 8.51 -3.46
N PHE A 186 8.88 7.27 -3.23
CA PHE A 186 9.48 6.46 -2.18
C PHE A 186 9.52 5.00 -2.62
N PHE A 187 10.33 4.23 -1.89
CA PHE A 187 10.46 2.79 -2.04
C PHE A 187 10.07 2.11 -0.75
N THR A 188 9.41 0.96 -0.89
CA THR A 188 9.28 0.00 0.20
C THR A 188 9.88 -1.33 -0.23
N GLU A 189 10.96 -1.72 0.43
CA GLU A 189 11.59 -3.02 0.25
C GLU A 189 11.10 -3.95 1.35
N ASN A 190 10.35 -4.97 0.95
CA ASN A 190 9.68 -5.88 1.87
C ASN A 190 10.27 -7.28 1.68
N THR A 191 10.87 -7.83 2.73
CA THR A 191 11.44 -9.17 2.73
C THR A 191 10.77 -9.99 3.82
N ILE A 192 10.33 -11.18 3.47
CA ILE A 192 9.93 -12.22 4.41
C ILE A 192 10.97 -13.33 4.38
N THR A 193 11.40 -13.79 5.54
CA THR A 193 12.30 -14.93 5.70
C THR A 193 11.59 -16.02 6.47
N ASN A 194 11.44 -17.20 5.87
CA ASN A 194 10.91 -18.35 6.59
C ASN A 194 11.89 -18.81 7.68
N ARG A 195 11.39 -18.89 8.91
CA ARG A 195 12.10 -19.38 10.11
C ARG A 195 11.51 -20.67 10.65
N GLY A 196 10.45 -21.19 10.02
CA GLY A 196 9.81 -22.45 10.38
C GLY A 196 10.30 -23.61 9.53
N ALA A 197 9.44 -24.63 9.39
CA ALA A 197 9.65 -25.73 8.47
C ALA A 197 9.71 -25.22 7.01
N PRO A 198 10.41 -25.91 6.10
CA PRO A 198 10.43 -25.56 4.69
C PRO A 198 9.01 -25.39 4.12
N LEU A 199 8.80 -24.32 3.35
CA LEU A 199 7.58 -24.06 2.59
C LEU A 199 7.91 -24.28 1.11
N ASP A 200 7.08 -25.05 0.41
CA ASP A 200 7.18 -25.26 -1.04
C ASP A 200 5.88 -24.85 -1.75
N LYS A 201 5.87 -24.94 -3.08
CA LYS A 201 4.72 -24.52 -3.90
C LYS A 201 3.48 -25.36 -3.62
N GLU A 202 3.70 -26.64 -3.34
CA GLU A 202 2.67 -27.65 -3.16
C GLU A 202 2.02 -27.58 -1.77
N THR A 203 2.78 -27.15 -0.75
CA THR A 203 2.36 -27.03 0.66
C THR A 203 1.97 -25.61 1.08
N GLY A 204 2.10 -24.65 0.16
CA GLY A 204 1.63 -23.28 0.30
C GLY A 204 2.76 -22.28 0.44
N LEU A 205 2.94 -21.44 -0.59
CA LEU A 205 3.84 -20.29 -0.50
C LEU A 205 3.12 -19.10 0.12
N VAL A 206 3.79 -18.48 1.09
CA VAL A 206 3.46 -17.13 1.51
C VAL A 206 4.01 -16.16 0.46
N SER A 207 3.16 -15.33 -0.09
CA SER A 207 3.57 -14.26 -1.00
C SER A 207 3.32 -12.89 -0.38
N ILE A 208 4.08 -11.90 -0.85
CA ILE A 208 3.89 -10.49 -0.49
C ILE A 208 2.94 -9.88 -1.52
N TRP A 209 1.99 -9.08 -1.04
CA TRP A 209 1.38 -8.05 -1.85
C TRP A 209 1.23 -6.77 -1.03
N VAL A 210 1.15 -5.64 -1.73
CA VAL A 210 1.14 -4.32 -1.11
C VAL A 210 -0.10 -3.58 -1.58
N LEU A 211 -0.83 -2.99 -0.64
CA LEU A 211 -2.01 -2.19 -0.93
C LEU A 211 -1.70 -0.71 -0.75
N GLY A 212 -2.09 0.12 -1.73
CA GLY A 212 -2.11 1.57 -1.59
C GLY A 212 -3.53 2.13 -1.58
N MET A 213 -3.79 3.07 -0.67
CA MET A 213 -5.05 3.79 -0.54
C MET A 213 -4.77 5.29 -0.67
N PHE A 214 -5.28 5.88 -1.74
CA PHE A 214 -5.10 7.29 -2.06
C PHE A 214 -6.40 8.05 -1.89
N ARG A 215 -6.32 9.35 -1.63
CA ARG A 215 -7.50 10.20 -1.54
C ARG A 215 -8.15 10.31 -2.92
N PRO A 216 -9.44 9.96 -3.05
CA PRO A 216 -10.15 10.19 -4.30
C PRO A 216 -10.39 11.68 -4.52
N GLY A 217 -10.70 12.03 -5.76
CA GLY A 217 -11.14 13.35 -6.18
C GLY A 217 -11.82 13.25 -7.54
N ASP A 218 -12.62 14.25 -7.90
CA ASP A 218 -13.46 14.21 -9.11
C ASP A 218 -12.66 13.94 -10.40
N ASP A 219 -11.41 14.40 -10.42
CA ASP A 219 -10.44 14.25 -11.53
C ASP A 219 -9.27 13.32 -11.15
N THR A 220 -9.55 12.25 -10.40
CA THR A 220 -8.53 11.23 -10.08
C THR A 220 -8.59 10.09 -11.08
N PHE A 221 -7.44 9.79 -11.68
CA PHE A 221 -7.27 8.72 -12.66
C PHE A 221 -6.09 7.83 -12.30
N VAL A 222 -6.24 6.53 -12.50
CA VAL A 222 -5.15 5.56 -12.50
C VAL A 222 -4.73 5.37 -13.95
N ILE A 223 -3.44 5.54 -14.22
CA ILE A 223 -2.85 5.31 -15.53
C ILE A 223 -1.93 4.10 -15.40
N VAL A 224 -2.21 3.04 -16.15
CA VAL A 224 -1.43 1.81 -16.14
C VAL A 224 -0.79 1.63 -17.53
N PRO A 225 0.50 1.94 -17.67
CA PRO A 225 1.25 1.59 -18.87
C PRO A 225 1.25 0.06 -19.06
N TYR A 226 1.16 -0.39 -20.30
CA TYR A 226 1.22 -1.81 -20.62
C TYR A 226 1.96 -2.06 -21.94
N ARG A 227 2.43 -3.29 -22.13
CA ARG A 227 3.03 -3.69 -23.41
C ARG A 227 1.94 -4.08 -24.39
N ALA A 228 1.74 -3.28 -25.43
CA ALA A 228 0.84 -3.63 -26.52
C ALA A 228 1.32 -4.87 -27.29
N GLY A 229 0.38 -5.70 -27.72
CA GLY A 229 0.64 -6.91 -28.52
C GLY A 229 -0.62 -7.73 -28.76
N GLY A 230 -0.49 -8.82 -29.50
CA GLY A 230 -1.61 -9.71 -29.80
C GLY A 230 -2.08 -10.46 -28.56
N GLU A 231 -3.41 -10.59 -28.39
CA GLU A 231 -4.02 -11.28 -27.25
C GLU A 231 -3.58 -12.74 -27.11
N VAL A 232 -3.26 -13.40 -28.23
CA VAL A 232 -2.75 -14.80 -28.22
C VAL A 232 -1.41 -14.91 -27.49
N GLU A 233 -0.55 -13.88 -27.57
CA GLU A 233 0.79 -13.90 -26.98
C GLU A 233 0.81 -13.33 -25.56
N LEU A 234 0.16 -12.17 -25.36
CA LEU A 234 0.23 -11.43 -24.10
C LEU A 234 -1.02 -11.63 -23.21
N GLY A 235 -2.08 -12.22 -23.74
CA GLY A 235 -3.39 -12.26 -23.10
C GLY A 235 -4.17 -10.95 -23.24
N PRO A 236 -5.34 -10.83 -22.58
CA PRO A 236 -6.12 -9.61 -22.60
C PRO A 236 -5.35 -8.47 -21.91
N VAL A 237 -5.45 -7.27 -22.47
CA VAL A 237 -4.80 -6.05 -21.95
C VAL A 237 -5.20 -5.76 -20.51
N VAL A 238 -6.49 -5.95 -20.20
CA VAL A 238 -7.06 -5.69 -18.88
C VAL A 238 -8.09 -6.77 -18.55
N ASN A 239 -8.13 -7.19 -17.29
CA ASN A 239 -9.17 -8.05 -16.75
C ASN A 239 -10.07 -7.23 -15.81
N THR A 240 -11.35 -7.15 -16.12
CA THR A 240 -12.35 -6.41 -15.33
C THR A 240 -13.30 -7.31 -14.55
N ASP A 241 -13.15 -8.63 -14.65
CA ASP A 241 -14.19 -9.58 -14.22
C ASP A 241 -14.16 -9.90 -12.73
N TYR A 242 -13.37 -9.15 -11.95
CA TYR A 242 -13.15 -9.46 -10.53
C TYR A 242 -14.27 -8.99 -9.61
N PHE A 243 -14.84 -7.80 -9.86
CA PHE A 243 -15.97 -7.25 -9.09
C PHE A 243 -17.19 -6.89 -9.94
N GLY A 244 -17.24 -7.42 -11.17
CA GLY A 244 -18.22 -7.06 -12.19
C GLY A 244 -17.68 -6.02 -13.18
N GLU A 245 -18.43 -5.83 -14.27
CA GLU A 245 -18.05 -4.97 -15.39
C GLU A 245 -17.84 -3.51 -14.95
N ILE A 246 -16.74 -2.92 -15.42
CA ILE A 246 -16.47 -1.49 -15.22
C ILE A 246 -17.18 -0.71 -16.32
N PRO A 247 -17.99 0.32 -16.00
CA PRO A 247 -18.69 1.09 -17.02
C PRO A 247 -17.72 1.72 -18.05
N PRO A 248 -18.05 1.71 -19.35
CA PRO A 248 -17.17 2.20 -20.41
C PRO A 248 -16.71 3.65 -20.23
N GLU A 249 -17.53 4.50 -19.62
CA GLU A 249 -17.19 5.91 -19.33
C GLU A 249 -16.12 6.08 -18.24
N ARG A 250 -15.71 4.99 -17.58
CA ARG A 250 -14.71 4.99 -16.49
C ARG A 250 -13.43 4.27 -16.85
N LEU A 251 -13.36 3.59 -18.00
CA LEU A 251 -12.20 2.82 -18.43
C LEU A 251 -11.94 3.08 -19.91
N THR A 252 -10.78 3.65 -20.21
CA THR A 252 -10.30 3.84 -21.58
C THR A 252 -9.01 3.05 -21.75
N VAL A 253 -8.90 2.30 -22.85
CA VAL A 253 -7.69 1.58 -23.23
C VAL A 253 -7.16 2.22 -24.51
N THR A 254 -5.97 2.81 -24.45
CA THR A 254 -5.23 3.33 -25.62
C THR A 254 -4.06 2.40 -25.92
N PRO A 255 -3.42 2.47 -27.10
CA PRO A 255 -2.22 1.66 -27.39
C PRO A 255 -1.07 1.80 -26.37
N GLU A 256 -1.02 2.91 -25.62
CA GLU A 256 0.05 3.24 -24.69
C GLU A 256 -0.30 2.92 -23.22
N ALA A 257 -1.57 3.07 -22.83
CA ALA A 257 -1.97 2.93 -21.43
C ALA A 257 -3.46 2.62 -21.23
N ILE A 258 -3.76 2.04 -20.07
CA ILE A 258 -5.10 1.94 -19.52
C ILE A 258 -5.33 3.15 -18.62
N VAL A 259 -6.43 3.87 -18.83
CA VAL A 259 -6.85 5.01 -18.01
C VAL A 259 -8.15 4.64 -17.30
N PHE A 260 -8.12 4.61 -15.98
CA PHE A 260 -9.25 4.25 -15.13
C PHE A 260 -9.63 5.38 -14.19
N ARG A 261 -10.90 5.79 -14.18
CA ARG A 261 -11.39 6.84 -13.28
C ARG A 261 -11.55 6.31 -11.85
N ALA A 262 -10.80 6.89 -10.92
CA ALA A 262 -10.70 6.50 -9.51
C ALA A 262 -11.20 7.60 -8.55
N ASP A 263 -12.35 8.20 -8.87
CA ASP A 263 -12.98 9.28 -8.11
C ASP A 263 -13.67 8.87 -6.79
N GLY A 264 -13.58 7.59 -6.41
CA GLY A 264 -14.20 7.05 -5.19
C GLY A 264 -15.74 6.96 -5.22
N LYS A 265 -16.41 7.27 -6.33
CA LYS A 265 -17.88 7.24 -6.46
C LYS A 265 -18.44 5.89 -6.87
N GLN A 266 -17.59 4.97 -7.33
CA GLN A 266 -17.98 3.63 -7.74
C GLN A 266 -16.89 2.61 -7.40
N ARG A 267 -17.31 1.43 -6.94
CA ARG A 267 -16.42 0.29 -6.75
C ARG A 267 -16.15 -0.37 -8.10
N GLY A 268 -14.88 -0.56 -8.42
CA GLY A 268 -14.42 -1.32 -9.58
C GLY A 268 -13.06 -1.96 -9.28
N LYS A 269 -12.68 -2.96 -10.07
CA LYS A 269 -11.35 -3.57 -9.99
C LYS A 269 -10.91 -3.99 -11.38
N LEU A 270 -9.70 -3.59 -11.72
CA LEU A 270 -9.01 -4.03 -12.92
C LEU A 270 -7.75 -4.79 -12.52
N GLY A 271 -7.41 -5.81 -13.29
CA GLY A 271 -6.15 -6.53 -13.20
C GLY A 271 -5.40 -6.39 -14.51
N VAL A 272 -4.11 -6.13 -14.42
CA VAL A 272 -3.19 -6.21 -15.56
C VAL A 272 -2.25 -7.38 -15.36
N ARG A 273 -1.82 -8.00 -16.46
CA ARG A 273 -0.80 -9.03 -16.40
C ARG A 273 0.58 -8.40 -16.17
N PRO A 274 1.51 -9.12 -15.51
CA PRO A 274 2.90 -8.69 -15.37
C PRO A 274 3.60 -8.51 -16.73
#